data_AF-A0AAQ4FB35-F1
#
_entry.id   AF-A0AAQ4FB35-F1
#
_cell.length_a   1.000
_cell.length_b   1.000
_cell.length_c   1.000
_cell.angle_alpha   90.00
_cell.angle_beta   90.00
_cell.angle_gamma   90.00
#
_symmetry.space_group_name_H-M   'P 1'
#
loop_
_entity.id
_entity.type
_entity.pdbx_description
1 polymer ?
#
loop_
_entity_poly.entity_id
_entity_poly.type
_entity_poly.pdbx_seq_one_letter_code
_entity_poly.pdbx_strand_id
1 'polypeptide(L)'
;MVNQQSAFLDASHVYGTDPVEHATLRDPDRRELLLLDEGRLLPRSLRPDRDGCSDPETSHFCFRAGDGRVNQQPAIALLQILYARQHNRIAQELKNLNPDWDAETVFEESRRVLVAQHQHLIYAEFLPLVLGGRYLTPGHGGRSQYDARRDPAVLVEFATAAFRFGHGMADHYSLVDERYRASVYSLADHFFQVDDLHQRGTVDRLIRGLVFQRARMPGPALSDAVREHLYRNSSSQAGLDLAALNVQRGRDHALPGYGFWLRRCLGRQVHSFTDLHAFMEPHRAQMLASLYEHPDDVELWVGGLMERPAGPGALVGGTFACVIGRQFRSFQQGDRFFYTHAGPMALSDVQLAEVSRFSLAKLLCANADEPHGMVIQKHVLLKPDSARNPLTPCDQLPDTDLRADVACRGATFLPFGQMCTRRRNGRHCSRINWVEATTTCHGHGVGQTVWNSCGLYFDLFSPGDAMRENKAESLALRQLVQSRNYPALATVERNH
;
A
#
# COMPACT_ATOMS: atom_id res chain seq x y z
N MET A 1 21.67 1.84 -6.20
CA MET A 1 20.21 2.08 -6.12
C MET A 1 19.88 2.76 -4.81
N VAL A 2 19.05 3.80 -4.82
CA VAL A 2 18.57 4.48 -3.60
C VAL A 2 17.05 4.44 -3.61
N ASN A 3 16.44 4.00 -2.51
CA ASN A 3 15.00 4.13 -2.33
C ASN A 3 14.68 5.58 -1.95
N GLN A 4 13.92 6.27 -2.79
CA GLN A 4 13.49 7.66 -2.55
C GLN A 4 12.16 7.74 -1.80
N GLN A 5 11.53 6.60 -1.50
CA GLN A 5 10.25 6.51 -0.80
C GLN A 5 10.43 5.93 0.60
N SER A 6 9.42 6.12 1.45
CA SER A 6 9.30 5.39 2.70
C SER A 6 9.29 3.89 2.42
N ALA A 7 10.00 3.10 3.23
CA ALA A 7 9.93 1.65 3.14
C ALA A 7 8.62 1.10 3.71
N PHE A 8 7.92 1.88 4.53
CA PHE A 8 6.68 1.47 5.18
C PHE A 8 5.49 1.56 4.22
N LEU A 9 4.44 0.79 4.52
CA LEU A 9 3.15 0.88 3.82
C LEU A 9 2.30 1.97 4.50
N ASP A 10 2.78 3.21 4.46
CA ASP A 10 2.31 4.37 5.22
C ASP A 10 1.56 5.41 4.37
N ALA A 11 1.12 4.97 3.18
CA ALA A 11 0.49 5.82 2.17
C ALA A 11 1.36 7.03 1.75
N SER A 12 2.69 6.93 1.77
CA SER A 12 3.58 8.00 1.28
C SER A 12 3.29 8.44 -0.16
N HIS A 13 2.73 7.55 -0.98
CA HIS A 13 2.28 7.88 -2.33
C HIS A 13 1.17 8.95 -2.39
N VAL A 14 0.46 9.16 -1.27
CA VAL A 14 -0.54 10.22 -1.06
C VAL A 14 0.08 11.43 -0.38
N TYR A 15 0.88 11.20 0.67
CA TYR A 15 1.33 12.25 1.60
C TYR A 15 2.72 12.82 1.32
N GLY A 16 3.47 12.23 0.40
CA GLY A 16 4.87 12.55 0.17
C GLY A 16 5.79 11.94 1.22
N THR A 17 7.09 12.11 1.01
CA THR A 17 8.14 11.68 1.97
C THR A 17 9.02 12.82 2.46
N ASP A 18 8.89 13.99 1.84
CA ASP A 18 9.60 15.20 2.20
C ASP A 18 8.63 16.23 2.82
N PRO A 19 9.01 16.93 3.90
CA PRO A 19 8.14 17.91 4.54
C PRO A 19 7.70 19.07 3.63
N VAL A 20 8.53 19.48 2.67
CA VAL A 20 8.20 20.54 1.70
C VAL A 20 7.14 20.02 0.73
N GLU A 21 7.35 18.84 0.17
CA GLU A 21 6.35 18.19 -0.69
C GLU A 21 5.02 18.00 0.05
N HIS A 22 5.06 17.46 1.27
CA HIS A 22 3.91 17.24 2.13
C HIS A 22 3.09 18.52 2.35
N ALA A 23 3.75 19.63 2.68
CA ALA A 23 3.08 20.91 2.88
C ALA A 23 2.35 21.40 1.61
N THR A 24 2.88 21.07 0.44
CA THR A 24 2.31 21.50 -0.84
C THR A 24 1.10 20.67 -1.30
N LEU A 25 0.84 19.53 -0.65
CA LEU A 25 -0.29 18.64 -0.88
C LEU A 25 -1.47 18.92 0.06
N ARG A 26 -1.27 19.73 1.10
CA ARG A 26 -2.32 20.14 2.05
C ARG A 26 -3.07 21.36 1.54
N ASP A 27 -4.35 21.43 1.87
CA ASP A 27 -5.16 22.62 1.58
C ASP A 27 -4.68 23.80 2.48
N PRO A 28 -4.34 24.96 1.89
CA PRO A 28 -3.78 26.08 2.64
C PRO A 28 -4.79 26.75 3.56
N ASP A 29 -6.08 26.72 3.20
CA ASP A 29 -7.17 27.38 3.93
C ASP A 29 -7.83 26.41 4.92
N ARG A 30 -7.83 25.11 4.59
CA ARG A 30 -8.38 24.01 5.39
C ARG A 30 -7.33 22.97 5.67
N ARG A 31 -6.41 23.30 6.58
CA ARG A 31 -5.21 22.48 6.84
C ARG A 31 -5.50 21.04 7.29
N GLU A 32 -6.72 20.72 7.72
CA GLU A 32 -7.16 19.35 8.00
C GLU A 32 -7.37 18.47 6.76
N LEU A 33 -7.35 19.07 5.56
CA LEU A 33 -7.61 18.41 4.27
C LEU A 33 -6.35 18.36 3.38
N LEU A 34 -6.37 17.39 2.45
CA LEU A 34 -5.55 17.42 1.24
C LEU A 34 -6.17 18.37 0.22
N LEU A 35 -5.30 19.08 -0.51
CA LEU A 35 -5.69 19.98 -1.57
C LEU A 35 -6.29 19.19 -2.73
N LEU A 36 -7.50 19.56 -3.15
CA LEU A 36 -8.15 19.03 -4.35
C LEU A 36 -8.55 20.19 -5.28
N ASP A 37 -8.19 20.09 -6.55
CA ASP A 37 -8.62 21.04 -7.58
C ASP A 37 -10.13 20.86 -7.81
N GLU A 38 -10.88 21.96 -7.70
CA GLU A 38 -12.35 22.00 -7.69
C GLU A 38 -13.01 21.01 -6.71
N GLY A 39 -12.31 20.66 -5.62
CA GLY A 39 -12.78 19.69 -4.64
C GLY A 39 -12.88 18.25 -5.15
N ARG A 40 -12.35 17.95 -6.35
CA ARG A 40 -12.56 16.67 -7.05
C ARG A 40 -11.27 16.00 -7.52
N LEU A 41 -10.34 16.74 -8.10
CA LEU A 41 -9.12 16.21 -8.70
C LEU A 41 -7.91 16.46 -7.81
N LEU A 42 -6.82 15.75 -8.08
CA LEU A 42 -5.53 16.05 -7.46
C LEU A 42 -5.05 17.47 -7.86
N PRO A 43 -4.20 18.10 -7.04
CA PRO A 43 -3.71 19.43 -7.33
C PRO A 43 -2.82 19.44 -8.58
N ARG A 44 -2.77 20.60 -9.24
CA ARG A 44 -1.91 20.83 -10.40
C ARG A 44 -0.44 20.60 -10.07
N SER A 45 0.31 20.11 -11.05
CA SER A 45 1.77 20.07 -11.06
C SER A 45 2.35 21.46 -10.77
N LEU A 46 3.41 21.52 -9.95
CA LEU A 46 4.17 22.77 -9.72
C LEU A 46 5.10 23.14 -10.88
N ARG A 47 5.30 22.21 -11.83
CA ARG A 47 6.23 22.38 -12.95
C ARG A 47 5.52 22.03 -14.27
N PRO A 48 4.50 22.81 -14.66
CA PRO A 48 3.74 22.57 -15.89
C PRO A 48 4.59 22.65 -17.16
N ASP A 49 5.75 23.31 -17.11
CA ASP A 49 6.70 23.39 -18.21
C ASP A 49 7.52 22.09 -18.42
N ARG A 50 7.48 21.14 -17.49
CA ARG A 50 8.38 19.96 -17.45
C ARG A 50 7.71 18.66 -17.03
N ASP A 51 6.39 18.59 -17.00
CA ASP A 51 5.67 17.41 -16.51
C ASP A 51 5.15 16.51 -17.63
N GLY A 52 5.25 16.95 -18.89
CA GLY A 52 5.01 16.15 -20.09
C GLY A 52 3.54 15.91 -20.43
N CYS A 53 2.60 16.44 -19.65
CA CYS A 53 1.17 16.31 -19.91
C CYS A 53 0.33 17.57 -19.64
N SER A 54 0.88 18.59 -18.98
CA SER A 54 0.19 19.89 -18.90
C SER A 54 0.24 20.59 -20.27
N ASP A 55 -0.89 21.14 -20.69
CA ASP A 55 -1.00 21.94 -21.92
C ASP A 55 -1.35 23.39 -21.56
N PRO A 56 -0.44 24.37 -21.81
CA PRO A 56 -0.66 25.77 -21.45
C PRO A 56 -1.79 26.43 -22.25
N GLU A 57 -2.18 25.88 -23.40
CA GLU A 57 -3.24 26.41 -24.26
C GLU A 57 -4.63 25.87 -23.86
N THR A 58 -4.68 24.88 -22.96
CA THR A 58 -5.92 24.30 -22.46
C THR A 58 -6.01 24.40 -20.94
N SER A 59 -7.13 23.93 -20.37
CA SER A 59 -7.28 23.77 -18.93
C SER A 59 -6.74 22.45 -18.39
N HIS A 60 -6.12 21.62 -19.23
CA HIS A 60 -5.62 20.30 -18.85
C HIS A 60 -4.24 20.41 -18.17
N PHE A 61 -4.06 19.68 -17.07
CA PHE A 61 -2.84 19.71 -16.30
C PHE A 61 -2.45 18.31 -15.80
N CYS A 62 -1.15 18.10 -15.64
CA CYS A 62 -0.65 16.98 -14.87
C CYS A 62 -1.00 17.14 -13.39
N PHE A 63 -1.31 16.03 -12.74
CA PHE A 63 -1.53 15.97 -11.31
C PHE A 63 -0.21 15.95 -10.53
N ARG A 64 -0.30 16.36 -9.27
CA ARG A 64 0.74 16.16 -8.27
C ARG A 64 0.18 15.40 -7.08
N ALA A 65 0.97 14.46 -6.58
CA ALA A 65 0.68 13.64 -5.42
C ALA A 65 1.99 13.38 -4.65
N GLY A 66 1.95 12.58 -3.59
CA GLY A 66 3.13 12.17 -2.84
C GLY A 66 4.10 11.24 -3.59
N ASP A 67 3.67 10.67 -4.71
CA ASP A 67 4.54 9.95 -5.64
C ASP A 67 4.55 10.64 -7.01
N GLY A 68 5.76 10.99 -7.47
CA GLY A 68 5.96 11.71 -8.74
C GLY A 68 5.55 10.93 -10.00
N ARG A 69 5.20 9.64 -9.89
CA ARG A 69 4.72 8.81 -11.01
C ARG A 69 3.20 8.80 -11.12
N VAL A 70 2.49 9.67 -10.41
CA VAL A 70 1.02 9.79 -10.44
C VAL A 70 0.45 9.88 -11.86
N ASN A 71 1.13 10.57 -12.77
CA ASN A 71 0.67 10.74 -14.15
C ASN A 71 1.11 9.62 -15.10
N GLN A 72 1.83 8.59 -14.62
CA GLN A 72 2.37 7.56 -15.50
C GLN A 72 1.30 6.94 -16.41
N GLN A 73 0.12 6.66 -15.84
CA GLN A 73 -1.06 6.25 -16.59
C GLN A 73 -2.36 6.52 -15.80
N PRO A 74 -3.53 6.60 -16.45
CA PRO A 74 -4.77 7.11 -15.84
C PRO A 74 -5.34 6.29 -14.68
N ALA A 75 -5.17 4.97 -14.65
CA ALA A 75 -5.58 4.13 -13.52
C ALA A 75 -4.74 4.37 -12.25
N ILE A 76 -3.46 4.75 -12.38
CA ILE A 76 -2.66 5.20 -11.21
C ILE A 76 -3.19 6.55 -10.70
N ALA A 77 -3.37 7.52 -11.61
CA ALA A 77 -3.91 8.83 -11.26
C ALA A 77 -5.29 8.71 -10.60
N LEU A 78 -6.15 7.84 -11.15
CA LEU A 78 -7.45 7.51 -10.56
C LEU A 78 -7.31 7.04 -9.11
N LEU A 79 -6.49 6.02 -8.83
CA LEU A 79 -6.34 5.53 -7.46
C LEU A 79 -5.86 6.64 -6.53
N GLN A 80 -4.90 7.45 -6.96
CA GLN A 80 -4.38 8.57 -6.19
C GLN A 80 -5.46 9.63 -5.88
N ILE A 81 -6.33 9.95 -6.85
CA ILE A 81 -7.50 10.80 -6.65
C ILE A 81 -8.41 10.20 -5.57
N LEU A 82 -8.72 8.90 -5.65
CA LEU A 82 -9.61 8.23 -4.70
C LEU A 82 -9.04 8.20 -3.27
N TYR A 83 -7.73 7.99 -3.12
CA TYR A 83 -7.07 8.07 -1.80
C TYR A 83 -7.13 9.48 -1.20
N ALA A 84 -6.90 10.51 -2.02
CA ALA A 84 -6.98 11.90 -1.54
C ALA A 84 -8.41 12.29 -1.15
N ARG A 85 -9.42 11.88 -1.94
CA ARG A 85 -10.85 12.02 -1.58
C ARG A 85 -11.18 11.28 -0.29
N GLN A 86 -10.66 10.07 -0.11
CA GLN A 86 -10.91 9.26 1.08
C GLN A 86 -10.35 9.93 2.33
N HIS A 87 -9.14 10.51 2.26
CA HIS A 87 -8.60 11.31 3.36
C HIS A 87 -9.54 12.47 3.72
N ASN A 88 -9.97 13.27 2.73
CA ASN A 88 -10.84 14.42 2.98
C ASN A 88 -12.20 14.01 3.56
N ARG A 89 -12.74 12.87 3.12
CA ARG A 89 -13.96 12.28 3.68
C ARG A 89 -13.78 11.91 5.16
N ILE A 90 -12.70 11.20 5.49
CA ILE A 90 -12.37 10.83 6.88
C ILE A 90 -12.18 12.09 7.73
N ALA A 91 -11.42 13.08 7.25
CA ALA A 91 -11.15 14.32 7.95
C ALA A 91 -12.42 15.10 8.27
N GLN A 92 -13.34 15.21 7.31
CA GLN A 92 -14.62 15.87 7.53
C GLN A 92 -15.47 15.15 8.57
N GLU A 93 -15.52 13.82 8.53
CA GLU A 93 -16.28 13.02 9.49
C GLU A 93 -15.67 13.11 10.90
N LEU A 94 -14.34 12.99 11.03
CA LEU A 94 -13.64 13.15 12.30
C LEU A 94 -13.82 14.55 12.88
N LYS A 95 -13.77 15.61 12.05
CA LYS A 95 -14.02 16.99 12.51
C LYS A 95 -15.46 17.18 12.99
N ASN A 96 -16.43 16.53 12.35
CA ASN A 96 -17.83 16.57 12.78
C ASN A 96 -18.05 15.84 14.12
N LEU A 97 -17.40 14.69 14.30
CA LEU A 97 -17.45 13.89 15.53
C LEU A 97 -16.68 14.55 16.68
N ASN A 98 -15.58 15.25 16.36
CA ASN A 98 -14.68 15.91 17.30
C ASN A 98 -14.51 17.41 16.97
N PRO A 99 -15.52 18.27 17.19
CA PRO A 99 -15.46 19.68 16.81
C PRO A 99 -14.30 20.47 17.44
N ASP A 100 -13.83 20.04 18.62
CA ASP A 100 -12.77 20.70 19.39
C ASP A 100 -11.35 20.35 18.90
N TRP A 101 -11.18 19.35 18.02
CA TRP A 101 -9.86 19.02 17.48
C TRP A 101 -9.34 20.12 16.56
N ASP A 102 -8.06 20.46 16.70
CA ASP A 102 -7.41 21.36 15.75
C ASP A 102 -7.17 20.68 14.40
N ALA A 103 -6.85 21.48 13.38
CA ALA A 103 -6.70 20.99 12.02
C ALA A 103 -5.56 19.96 11.87
N GLU A 104 -4.50 20.08 12.68
CA GLU A 104 -3.37 19.15 12.64
C GLU A 104 -3.76 17.78 13.21
N THR A 105 -4.48 17.77 14.33
CA THR A 105 -4.99 16.55 14.94
C THR A 105 -5.92 15.82 13.99
N VAL A 106 -6.86 16.53 13.34
CA VAL A 106 -7.76 15.92 12.35
C VAL A 106 -6.96 15.35 11.18
N PHE A 107 -5.98 16.08 10.66
CA PHE A 107 -5.16 15.63 9.53
C PHE A 107 -4.41 14.33 9.86
N GLU A 108 -3.70 14.29 10.99
CA GLU A 108 -2.88 13.14 11.36
C GLU A 108 -3.72 11.91 11.76
N GLU A 109 -4.85 12.08 12.45
CA GLU A 109 -5.77 10.96 12.72
C GLU A 109 -6.44 10.47 11.42
N SER A 110 -6.78 11.37 10.49
CA SER A 110 -7.30 10.97 9.17
C SER A 110 -6.27 10.18 8.37
N ARG A 111 -5.01 10.61 8.41
CA ARG A 111 -3.87 9.89 7.83
C ARG A 111 -3.73 8.51 8.47
N ARG A 112 -3.80 8.42 9.80
CA ARG A 112 -3.70 7.15 10.53
C ARG A 112 -4.79 6.16 10.12
N VAL A 113 -6.04 6.61 10.00
CA VAL A 113 -7.16 5.77 9.54
C VAL A 113 -6.94 5.35 8.08
N LEU A 114 -6.56 6.26 7.18
CA LEU A 114 -6.30 5.92 5.78
C LEU A 114 -5.15 4.91 5.63
N VAL A 115 -4.08 5.07 6.41
CA VAL A 115 -2.96 4.11 6.44
C VAL A 115 -3.43 2.74 6.93
N ALA A 116 -4.28 2.69 7.96
CA ALA A 116 -4.85 1.43 8.43
C ALA A 116 -5.72 0.76 7.38
N GLN A 117 -6.58 1.52 6.69
CA GLN A 117 -7.35 1.03 5.54
C GLN A 117 -6.41 0.52 4.44
N HIS A 118 -5.41 1.30 4.03
CA HIS A 118 -4.43 0.93 3.00
C HIS A 118 -3.72 -0.39 3.31
N GLN A 119 -3.19 -0.53 4.53
CA GLN A 119 -2.54 -1.76 4.99
C GLN A 119 -3.53 -2.93 5.03
N HIS A 120 -4.76 -2.71 5.50
CA HIS A 120 -5.79 -3.74 5.50
C HIS A 120 -6.10 -4.25 4.09
N LEU A 121 -6.35 -3.37 3.12
CA LEU A 121 -6.64 -3.75 1.74
C LEU A 121 -5.51 -4.58 1.11
N ILE A 122 -4.26 -4.20 1.36
CA ILE A 122 -3.09 -4.93 0.86
C ILE A 122 -3.05 -6.35 1.43
N TYR A 123 -3.15 -6.52 2.75
CA TYR A 123 -2.95 -7.82 3.39
C TYR A 123 -4.18 -8.72 3.33
N ALA A 124 -5.39 -8.16 3.32
CA ALA A 124 -6.64 -8.91 3.33
C ALA A 124 -7.18 -9.21 1.93
N GLU A 125 -6.96 -8.33 0.95
CA GLU A 125 -7.53 -8.50 -0.41
C GLU A 125 -6.47 -8.79 -1.48
N PHE A 126 -5.35 -8.06 -1.50
CA PHE A 126 -4.36 -8.18 -2.57
C PHE A 126 -3.40 -9.35 -2.39
N LEU A 127 -2.70 -9.44 -1.24
CA LEU A 127 -1.67 -10.44 -1.01
C LEU A 127 -2.16 -11.89 -1.08
N PRO A 128 -3.35 -12.26 -0.57
CA PRO A 128 -3.85 -13.63 -0.69
C PRO A 128 -3.96 -14.09 -2.14
N LEU A 129 -4.34 -13.20 -3.06
CA LEU A 129 -4.45 -13.47 -4.49
C LEU A 129 -3.07 -13.58 -5.15
N VAL A 130 -2.12 -12.73 -4.77
CA VAL A 130 -0.76 -12.81 -5.32
C VAL A 130 -0.07 -14.11 -4.90
N LEU A 131 -0.12 -14.44 -3.61
CA LEU A 131 0.66 -15.51 -2.99
C LEU A 131 -0.08 -16.86 -2.89
N GLY A 132 -1.38 -16.91 -3.21
CA GLY A 132 -2.22 -18.10 -3.08
C GLY A 132 -2.44 -18.55 -1.64
N GLY A 133 -2.64 -17.60 -0.72
CA GLY A 133 -2.87 -17.84 0.72
C GLY A 133 -1.68 -18.42 1.50
N ARG A 134 -0.56 -18.70 0.83
CA ARG A 134 0.70 -19.11 1.47
C ARG A 134 1.45 -17.85 1.93
N TYR A 135 2.22 -17.96 3.01
CA TYR A 135 3.10 -16.90 3.56
C TYR A 135 2.47 -15.76 4.37
N LEU A 136 1.14 -15.70 4.49
CA LEU A 136 0.48 -14.82 5.45
C LEU A 136 0.39 -15.52 6.80
N THR A 137 0.95 -14.91 7.84
CA THR A 137 0.80 -15.38 9.22
C THR A 137 -0.32 -14.56 9.86
N PRO A 138 -1.53 -15.11 10.07
CA PRO A 138 -2.50 -14.46 10.94
C PRO A 138 -1.88 -14.42 12.33
N GLY A 139 -1.77 -13.24 12.92
CA GLY A 139 -1.38 -13.12 14.31
C GLY A 139 -2.44 -13.77 15.23
N HIS A 140 -2.03 -14.16 16.44
CA HIS A 140 -2.95 -14.73 17.42
C HIS A 140 -4.07 -13.72 17.75
N GLY A 141 -5.34 -14.14 17.63
CA GLY A 141 -6.49 -13.29 17.92
C GLY A 141 -6.67 -12.09 16.97
N GLY A 142 -6.10 -12.13 15.77
CA GLY A 142 -6.19 -11.01 14.80
C GLY A 142 -5.19 -9.88 15.05
N ARG A 143 -4.38 -9.96 16.12
CA ARG A 143 -3.32 -9.00 16.43
C ARG A 143 -1.95 -9.54 16.01
N SER A 144 -1.16 -8.70 15.37
CA SER A 144 0.24 -8.99 15.04
C SER A 144 1.19 -8.35 16.08
N GLN A 145 2.49 -8.64 16.00
CA GLN A 145 3.50 -8.11 16.91
C GLN A 145 4.62 -7.43 16.13
N TYR A 146 5.08 -6.30 16.66
CA TYR A 146 6.25 -5.57 16.19
C TYR A 146 7.52 -6.29 16.62
N ASP A 147 8.48 -6.43 15.69
CA ASP A 147 9.83 -6.91 15.97
C ASP A 147 10.85 -5.82 15.63
N ALA A 148 11.41 -5.19 16.67
CA ALA A 148 12.42 -4.14 16.52
C ALA A 148 13.73 -4.61 15.86
N ARG A 149 13.97 -5.92 15.76
CA ARG A 149 15.13 -6.50 15.06
C ARG A 149 14.84 -6.78 13.59
N ARG A 150 13.60 -6.61 13.13
CA ARG A 150 13.22 -6.78 11.73
C ARG A 150 13.57 -5.52 10.95
N ASP A 151 14.38 -5.68 9.92
CA ASP A 151 14.65 -4.61 8.95
C ASP A 151 13.45 -4.43 8.00
N PRO A 152 12.78 -3.25 7.99
CA PRO A 152 11.67 -2.97 7.09
C PRO A 152 12.11 -2.54 5.69
N ALA A 153 13.41 -2.34 5.43
CA ALA A 153 13.91 -1.85 4.16
C ALA A 153 13.41 -2.68 2.95
N VAL A 154 13.23 -2.00 1.82
CA VAL A 154 12.82 -2.64 0.58
C VAL A 154 14.00 -3.43 -0.01
N LEU A 155 13.81 -4.73 -0.16
CA LEU A 155 14.74 -5.65 -0.79
C LEU A 155 14.92 -5.28 -2.27
N VAL A 156 16.17 -5.29 -2.73
CA VAL A 156 16.51 -4.97 -4.13
C VAL A 156 15.86 -6.00 -5.07
N GLU A 157 15.87 -7.29 -4.71
CA GLU A 157 15.24 -8.35 -5.49
C GLU A 157 13.70 -8.20 -5.59
N PHE A 158 13.08 -7.57 -4.59
CA PHE A 158 11.64 -7.29 -4.56
C PHE A 158 11.30 -6.17 -5.53
N ALA A 159 11.93 -4.99 -5.38
CA ALA A 159 11.60 -3.80 -6.17
C ALA A 159 12.08 -3.89 -7.63
N THR A 160 13.17 -4.62 -7.87
CA THR A 160 13.80 -4.68 -9.19
C THR A 160 13.24 -5.82 -10.04
N ALA A 161 12.82 -6.93 -9.43
CA ALA A 161 12.34 -8.10 -10.15
C ALA A 161 10.97 -8.56 -9.66
N ALA A 162 10.86 -9.14 -8.47
CA ALA A 162 9.68 -9.93 -8.11
C ALA A 162 8.37 -9.13 -8.13
N PHE A 163 8.36 -7.89 -7.62
CA PHE A 163 7.16 -7.04 -7.59
C PHE A 163 6.82 -6.39 -8.94
N ARG A 164 7.66 -6.60 -9.97
CA ARG A 164 7.39 -6.20 -11.36
C ARG A 164 6.65 -7.28 -12.16
N PHE A 165 6.15 -8.33 -11.51
CA PHE A 165 5.32 -9.35 -12.16
C PHE A 165 4.06 -8.75 -12.82
N GLY A 166 3.53 -7.65 -12.26
CA GLY A 166 2.36 -6.93 -12.78
C GLY A 166 2.54 -6.36 -14.18
N HIS A 167 3.77 -6.17 -14.66
CA HIS A 167 4.01 -5.73 -16.04
C HIS A 167 3.50 -6.74 -17.08
N GLY A 168 3.47 -8.04 -16.74
CA GLY A 168 2.85 -9.07 -17.59
C GLY A 168 1.32 -8.98 -17.66
N MET A 169 0.70 -8.21 -16.77
CA MET A 169 -0.75 -8.03 -16.68
C MET A 169 -1.25 -6.79 -17.43
N ALA A 170 -0.35 -5.84 -17.74
CA ALA A 170 -0.70 -4.57 -18.38
C ALA A 170 -1.01 -4.76 -19.87
N ASP A 171 -2.02 -4.05 -20.36
CA ASP A 171 -2.42 -4.07 -21.78
C ASP A 171 -3.31 -2.88 -22.15
N HIS A 172 -4.61 -2.96 -21.87
CA HIS A 172 -5.56 -1.87 -22.07
C HIS A 172 -6.49 -1.80 -20.85
N TYR A 173 -7.19 -0.68 -20.70
CA TYR A 173 -8.34 -0.56 -19.81
C TYR A 173 -9.63 -0.52 -20.62
N SER A 174 -10.74 -0.65 -19.93
CA SER A 174 -12.07 -0.41 -20.48
C SER A 174 -12.60 0.85 -19.84
N LEU A 175 -13.30 1.69 -20.60
CA LEU A 175 -14.21 2.68 -20.03
C LEU A 175 -15.62 2.11 -20.16
N VAL A 176 -16.36 2.08 -19.05
CA VAL A 176 -17.70 1.49 -19.01
C VAL A 176 -18.72 2.54 -18.60
N ASP A 177 -19.63 2.88 -19.51
CA ASP A 177 -20.69 3.86 -19.25
C ASP A 177 -21.79 3.31 -18.32
N GLU A 178 -22.75 4.17 -17.95
CA GLU A 178 -23.88 3.80 -17.08
C GLU A 178 -24.81 2.74 -17.68
N ARG A 179 -24.77 2.56 -19.01
CA ARG A 179 -25.51 1.53 -19.74
C ARG A 179 -24.69 0.25 -19.88
N TYR A 180 -23.56 0.14 -19.16
CA TYR A 180 -22.62 -0.97 -19.20
C TYR A 180 -22.04 -1.24 -20.59
N ARG A 181 -21.97 -0.21 -21.45
CA ARG A 181 -21.28 -0.29 -22.74
C ARG A 181 -19.80 -0.02 -22.50
N ALA A 182 -18.96 -0.95 -22.94
CA ALA A 182 -17.51 -0.86 -22.81
C ALA A 182 -16.89 -0.28 -24.08
N SER A 183 -15.94 0.65 -23.92
CA SER A 183 -15.04 1.11 -24.97
C SER A 183 -13.59 0.83 -24.56
N VAL A 184 -12.75 0.46 -25.53
CA VAL A 184 -11.33 0.18 -25.30
C VAL A 184 -10.60 1.48 -24.99
N TYR A 185 -9.76 1.43 -23.96
CA TYR A 185 -8.88 2.50 -23.53
C TYR A 185 -7.43 2.00 -23.61
N SER A 186 -6.81 2.22 -24.76
CA SER A 186 -5.48 1.70 -25.11
C SER A 186 -4.40 2.27 -24.20
N LEU A 187 -3.69 1.44 -23.43
CA LEU A 187 -2.62 1.97 -22.56
C LEU A 187 -1.46 2.56 -23.40
N ALA A 188 -1.22 2.01 -24.60
CA ALA A 188 -0.17 2.46 -25.51
C ALA A 188 -0.28 3.96 -25.86
N ASP A 189 -1.51 4.48 -25.89
CA ASP A 189 -1.80 5.86 -26.28
C ASP A 189 -2.07 6.78 -25.08
N HIS A 190 -2.12 6.22 -23.86
CA HIS A 190 -2.53 6.96 -22.66
C HIS A 190 -1.47 7.03 -21.55
N PHE A 191 -0.22 6.66 -21.84
CA PHE A 191 0.87 6.97 -20.92
C PHE A 191 1.07 8.48 -20.83
N PHE A 192 1.13 9.01 -19.61
CA PHE A 192 1.18 10.45 -19.38
C PHE A 192 0.03 11.24 -20.02
N GLN A 193 -1.12 10.62 -20.26
CA GLN A 193 -2.33 11.30 -20.76
C GLN A 193 -3.43 11.21 -19.70
N VAL A 194 -3.53 12.20 -18.82
CA VAL A 194 -4.53 12.21 -17.72
C VAL A 194 -5.73 13.13 -18.00
N ASP A 195 -5.77 13.72 -19.19
CA ASP A 195 -6.77 14.69 -19.64
C ASP A 195 -8.19 14.18 -19.49
N ASP A 196 -8.45 12.92 -19.84
CA ASP A 196 -9.79 12.34 -19.75
C ASP A 196 -10.36 12.37 -18.33
N LEU A 197 -9.52 12.31 -17.29
CA LEU A 197 -9.96 12.37 -15.88
C LEU A 197 -10.51 13.75 -15.49
N HIS A 198 -10.18 14.80 -16.26
CA HIS A 198 -10.73 16.13 -16.08
C HIS A 198 -12.22 16.16 -16.44
N GLN A 199 -12.67 15.31 -17.37
CA GLN A 199 -14.07 15.18 -17.73
C GLN A 199 -14.85 14.47 -16.60
N ARG A 200 -15.93 15.11 -16.13
CA ARG A 200 -16.82 14.51 -15.12
C ARG A 200 -17.35 13.16 -15.58
N GLY A 201 -17.37 12.19 -14.68
CA GLY A 201 -17.85 10.83 -14.95
C GLY A 201 -16.82 9.91 -15.61
N THR A 202 -15.65 10.40 -16.06
CA THR A 202 -14.57 9.50 -16.52
C THR A 202 -14.01 8.65 -15.38
N VAL A 203 -13.88 9.22 -14.19
CA VAL A 203 -13.50 8.49 -12.95
C VAL A 203 -14.38 7.25 -12.79
N ASP A 204 -15.71 7.43 -12.86
CA ASP A 204 -16.67 6.35 -12.68
C ASP A 204 -16.64 5.34 -13.82
N ARG A 205 -16.47 5.81 -15.06
CA ARG A 205 -16.33 4.92 -16.23
C ARG A 205 -15.08 4.04 -16.11
N LEU A 206 -13.98 4.60 -15.62
CA LEU A 206 -12.73 3.88 -15.41
C LEU A 206 -12.81 2.93 -14.21
N ILE A 207 -13.45 3.34 -13.10
CA ILE A 207 -13.75 2.45 -11.96
C ILE A 207 -14.52 1.22 -12.46
N ARG A 208 -15.66 1.42 -13.15
CA ARG A 208 -16.45 0.32 -13.70
C ARG A 208 -15.60 -0.56 -14.62
N GLY A 209 -14.83 0.05 -15.51
CA GLY A 209 -13.90 -0.66 -16.39
C GLY A 209 -12.92 -1.56 -15.67
N LEU A 210 -12.23 -1.04 -14.65
CA LEU A 210 -11.21 -1.78 -13.89
C LEU A 210 -11.81 -2.97 -13.12
N VAL A 211 -13.00 -2.82 -12.54
CA VAL A 211 -13.65 -3.91 -11.80
C VAL A 211 -14.35 -4.93 -12.70
N PHE A 212 -14.77 -4.54 -13.92
CA PHE A 212 -15.45 -5.41 -14.88
C PHE A 212 -14.55 -6.02 -15.95
N GLN A 213 -13.34 -5.50 -16.18
CA GLN A 213 -12.40 -6.06 -17.16
C GLN A 213 -11.63 -7.26 -16.60
N ARG A 214 -11.29 -8.24 -17.44
CA ARG A 214 -10.42 -9.37 -17.04
C ARG A 214 -8.98 -8.89 -17.06
N ALA A 215 -8.27 -9.02 -15.95
CA ALA A 215 -6.82 -8.87 -15.95
C ALA A 215 -6.18 -9.98 -16.78
N ARG A 216 -5.07 -9.67 -17.46
CA ARG A 216 -4.20 -10.70 -18.04
C ARG A 216 -3.45 -11.41 -16.91
N MET A 217 -3.20 -12.71 -17.07
CA MET A 217 -2.37 -13.43 -16.10
C MET A 217 -0.91 -12.99 -16.24
N PRO A 218 -0.15 -12.83 -15.14
CA PRO A 218 1.28 -12.60 -15.21
C PRO A 218 1.96 -13.69 -16.04
N GLY A 219 2.89 -13.30 -16.89
CA GLY A 219 3.61 -14.24 -17.73
C GLY A 219 4.62 -13.56 -18.63
N PRO A 220 5.37 -14.35 -19.43
CA PRO A 220 6.46 -13.85 -20.26
C PRO A 220 5.99 -13.09 -21.51
N ALA A 221 4.73 -13.26 -21.92
CA ALA A 221 4.16 -12.58 -23.10
C ALA A 221 3.54 -11.23 -22.70
N LEU A 222 4.35 -10.17 -22.67
CA LEU A 222 3.87 -8.81 -22.42
C LEU A 222 3.08 -8.29 -23.63
N SER A 223 2.18 -7.32 -23.40
CA SER A 223 1.45 -6.66 -24.49
C SER A 223 2.37 -5.69 -25.23
N ASP A 224 2.06 -5.42 -26.50
CA ASP A 224 2.81 -4.44 -27.29
C ASP A 224 2.66 -3.02 -26.72
N ALA A 225 1.60 -2.75 -25.96
CA ALA A 225 1.43 -1.48 -25.23
C ALA A 225 2.64 -1.16 -24.33
N VAL A 226 3.21 -2.15 -23.65
CA VAL A 226 4.39 -1.96 -22.77
C VAL A 226 5.69 -2.46 -23.39
N ARG A 227 5.63 -3.30 -24.44
CA ARG A 227 6.81 -3.90 -25.08
C ARG A 227 7.32 -3.11 -26.29
N GLU A 228 6.44 -2.47 -27.04
CA GLU A 228 6.77 -1.73 -28.28
C GLU A 228 6.43 -0.24 -28.19
N HIS A 229 5.50 0.13 -27.32
CA HIS A 229 4.89 1.46 -27.29
C HIS A 229 4.97 2.15 -25.93
N LEU A 230 5.81 1.65 -25.01
CA LEU A 230 5.97 2.28 -23.69
C LEU A 230 6.44 3.73 -23.87
N TYR A 231 5.65 4.68 -23.36
CA TYR A 231 5.94 6.12 -23.39
C TYR A 231 6.20 6.68 -24.79
N ARG A 232 5.59 6.07 -25.81
CA ARG A 232 5.67 6.56 -27.18
C ARG A 232 5.10 7.99 -27.24
N ASN A 233 5.91 8.92 -27.73
CA ASN A 233 5.46 10.27 -28.08
C ASN A 233 4.62 10.20 -29.37
N SER A 234 3.55 10.99 -29.49
CA SER A 234 2.72 11.10 -30.70
C SER A 234 3.52 11.45 -31.98
N SER A 235 4.70 12.05 -31.83
CA SER A 235 5.64 12.39 -32.91
C SER A 235 6.68 11.29 -33.23
N SER A 236 6.76 10.21 -32.45
CA SER A 236 7.67 9.08 -32.66
C SER A 236 6.90 7.80 -32.97
N GLN A 237 7.35 7.03 -33.96
CA GLN A 237 6.76 5.70 -34.22
C GLN A 237 7.24 4.63 -33.24
N ALA A 238 8.36 4.85 -32.55
CA ALA A 238 8.96 3.90 -31.61
C ALA A 238 8.74 4.34 -30.15
N GLY A 239 8.34 3.39 -29.30
CA GLY A 239 8.35 3.51 -27.84
C GLY A 239 9.54 2.76 -27.22
N LEU A 240 9.61 2.78 -25.90
CA LEU A 240 10.52 1.96 -25.12
C LEU A 240 9.99 0.52 -24.99
N ASP A 241 10.88 -0.41 -24.62
CA ASP A 241 10.51 -1.79 -24.27
C ASP A 241 10.65 -2.00 -22.75
N LEU A 242 9.52 -2.14 -22.05
CA LEU A 242 9.49 -2.36 -20.60
C LEU A 242 10.14 -3.69 -20.19
N ALA A 243 10.04 -4.74 -21.02
CA ALA A 243 10.67 -6.03 -20.74
C ALA A 243 12.19 -5.90 -20.79
N ALA A 244 12.70 -5.30 -21.86
CA ALA A 244 14.14 -5.04 -22.02
C ALA A 244 14.66 -4.14 -20.89
N LEU A 245 13.91 -3.11 -20.49
CA LEU A 245 14.26 -2.26 -19.35
C LEU A 245 14.30 -3.04 -18.03
N ASN A 246 13.39 -3.99 -17.78
CA ASN A 246 13.43 -4.81 -16.56
C ASN A 246 14.64 -5.75 -16.54
N VAL A 247 14.95 -6.39 -17.67
CA VAL A 247 16.16 -7.22 -17.82
C VAL A 247 17.41 -6.39 -17.56
N GLN A 248 17.54 -5.25 -18.24
CA GLN A 248 18.70 -4.38 -18.10
C GLN A 248 18.79 -3.78 -16.69
N ARG A 249 17.66 -3.47 -16.04
CA ARG A 249 17.64 -2.99 -14.65
C ARG A 249 18.07 -4.06 -13.65
N GLY A 250 17.71 -5.33 -13.90
CA GLY A 250 18.18 -6.46 -13.10
C GLY A 250 19.71 -6.55 -13.12
N ARG A 251 20.31 -6.36 -14.30
CA ARG A 251 21.78 -6.34 -14.50
C ARG A 251 22.43 -5.11 -13.86
N ASP A 252 21.87 -3.93 -14.07
CA ASP A 252 22.31 -2.66 -13.46
C ASP A 252 22.36 -2.75 -11.92
N HIS A 253 21.35 -3.36 -11.32
CA HIS A 253 21.29 -3.59 -9.87
C HIS A 253 22.06 -4.83 -9.41
N ALA A 254 22.81 -5.49 -10.30
CA ALA A 254 23.61 -6.68 -10.02
C ALA A 254 22.84 -7.79 -9.27
N LEU A 255 21.57 -8.02 -9.67
CA LEU A 255 20.80 -9.11 -9.09
C LEU A 255 21.43 -10.47 -9.42
N PRO A 256 21.57 -11.37 -8.43
CA PRO A 256 21.88 -12.77 -8.73
C PRO A 256 20.83 -13.36 -9.68
N GLY A 257 21.28 -14.24 -10.58
CA GLY A 257 20.42 -14.91 -11.53
C GLY A 257 19.41 -15.86 -10.89
N TYR A 258 18.48 -16.35 -11.69
CA TYR A 258 17.29 -17.09 -11.28
C TYR A 258 17.63 -18.38 -10.51
N GLY A 259 18.64 -19.14 -10.95
CA GLY A 259 19.04 -20.36 -10.25
C GLY A 259 19.54 -20.12 -8.81
N PHE A 260 20.13 -18.96 -8.51
CA PHE A 260 20.45 -18.56 -7.13
C PHE A 260 19.19 -18.46 -6.27
N TRP A 261 18.11 -17.89 -6.82
CA TRP A 261 16.86 -17.71 -6.11
C TRP A 261 16.09 -19.01 -5.93
N LEU A 262 16.14 -19.93 -6.91
CA LEU A 262 15.62 -21.29 -6.73
C LEU A 262 16.28 -21.99 -5.53
N ARG A 263 17.60 -21.87 -5.39
CA ARG A 263 18.32 -22.40 -4.22
C ARG A 263 17.92 -21.68 -2.93
N ARG A 264 17.94 -20.34 -2.94
CA ARG A 264 17.73 -19.50 -1.76
C ARG A 264 16.30 -19.56 -1.21
N CYS A 265 15.30 -19.67 -2.08
CA CYS A 265 13.89 -19.63 -1.74
C CYS A 265 13.25 -21.01 -1.66
N LEU A 266 13.61 -21.93 -2.56
CA LEU A 266 12.95 -23.23 -2.67
C LEU A 266 13.86 -24.39 -2.25
N GLY A 267 15.13 -24.14 -1.94
CA GLY A 267 16.10 -25.19 -1.61
C GLY A 267 16.40 -26.11 -2.80
N ARG A 268 16.21 -25.61 -4.04
CA ARG A 268 16.36 -26.41 -5.26
C ARG A 268 17.57 -25.97 -6.05
N GLN A 269 18.47 -26.91 -6.31
CA GLN A 269 19.58 -26.72 -7.22
C GLN A 269 19.19 -27.21 -8.61
N VAL A 270 19.62 -26.48 -9.63
CA VAL A 270 19.39 -26.79 -11.04
C VAL A 270 20.74 -26.72 -11.75
N HIS A 271 21.00 -27.67 -12.64
CA HIS A 271 22.24 -27.81 -13.39
C HIS A 271 22.01 -27.77 -14.91
N SER A 272 20.75 -27.93 -15.34
CA SER A 272 20.36 -27.88 -16.75
C SER A 272 18.97 -27.26 -16.90
N PHE A 273 18.64 -26.81 -18.12
CA PHE A 273 17.30 -26.30 -18.40
C PHE A 273 16.21 -27.37 -18.24
N THR A 274 16.54 -28.65 -18.40
CA THR A 274 15.60 -29.75 -18.13
C THR A 274 15.14 -29.78 -16.68
N ASP A 275 16.01 -29.41 -15.73
CA ASP A 275 15.64 -29.36 -14.30
C ASP A 275 14.55 -28.30 -14.03
N LEU A 276 14.43 -27.29 -14.91
CA LEU A 276 13.42 -26.25 -14.80
C LEU A 276 12.00 -26.77 -15.06
N HIS A 277 11.83 -27.96 -15.66
CA HIS A 277 10.51 -28.58 -15.86
C HIS A 277 9.74 -28.80 -14.56
N ALA A 278 10.42 -28.83 -13.40
CA ALA A 278 9.78 -28.86 -12.11
C ALA A 278 8.99 -27.57 -11.79
N PHE A 279 9.40 -26.42 -12.32
CA PHE A 279 8.87 -25.09 -11.97
C PHE A 279 8.05 -24.44 -13.09
N MET A 280 8.35 -24.75 -14.35
CA MET A 280 7.73 -24.13 -15.53
C MET A 280 7.36 -25.16 -16.62
N GLU A 281 6.56 -24.74 -17.58
CA GLU A 281 6.21 -25.57 -18.74
C GLU A 281 7.44 -25.92 -19.58
N PRO A 282 7.55 -27.16 -20.14
CA PRO A 282 8.74 -27.57 -20.89
C PRO A 282 9.16 -26.64 -22.03
N HIS A 283 8.18 -26.11 -22.77
CA HIS A 283 8.46 -25.16 -23.86
C HIS A 283 9.10 -23.85 -23.37
N ARG A 284 8.79 -23.40 -22.14
CA ARG A 284 9.40 -22.20 -21.54
C ARG A 284 10.87 -22.46 -21.19
N ALA A 285 11.15 -23.63 -20.62
CA ALA A 285 12.52 -24.03 -20.33
C ALA A 285 13.37 -24.16 -21.61
N GLN A 286 12.80 -24.71 -22.70
CA GLN A 286 13.45 -24.78 -24.01
C GLN A 286 13.73 -23.39 -24.60
N MET A 287 12.78 -22.45 -24.46
CA MET A 287 12.99 -21.07 -24.87
C MET A 287 14.16 -20.43 -24.11
N LEU A 288 14.25 -20.61 -22.79
CA LEU A 288 15.41 -20.16 -22.01
C LEU A 288 16.71 -20.82 -22.48
N ALA A 289 16.70 -22.13 -22.75
CA ALA A 289 17.87 -22.85 -23.26
C ALA A 289 18.37 -22.34 -24.62
N SER A 290 17.50 -21.72 -25.42
CA SER A 290 17.89 -21.10 -26.69
C SER A 290 18.52 -19.72 -26.54
N LEU A 291 18.40 -19.09 -25.36
CA LEU A 291 18.82 -17.71 -25.10
C LEU A 291 19.96 -17.59 -24.08
N TYR A 292 20.11 -18.55 -23.16
CA TYR A 292 21.09 -18.53 -22.08
C TYR A 292 21.96 -19.78 -22.10
N GLU A 293 23.23 -19.65 -21.72
CA GLU A 293 24.17 -20.79 -21.65
C GLU A 293 23.86 -21.71 -20.47
N HIS A 294 23.51 -21.15 -19.30
CA HIS A 294 23.18 -21.90 -18.10
C HIS A 294 21.94 -21.34 -17.36
N PRO A 295 21.15 -22.16 -16.63
CA PRO A 295 20.00 -21.68 -15.85
C PRO A 295 20.33 -20.63 -14.78
N ASP A 296 21.58 -20.57 -14.32
CA ASP A 296 22.04 -19.55 -13.38
C ASP A 296 22.23 -18.18 -14.03
N ASP A 297 22.33 -18.10 -15.36
CA ASP A 297 22.50 -16.83 -16.09
C ASP A 297 21.18 -16.12 -16.39
N VAL A 298 20.06 -16.85 -16.29
CA VAL A 298 18.71 -16.31 -16.51
C VAL A 298 18.43 -15.23 -15.46
N GLU A 299 18.02 -14.02 -15.85
CA GLU A 299 17.68 -12.98 -14.87
C GLU A 299 16.49 -13.40 -13.99
N LEU A 300 16.51 -13.03 -12.71
CA LEU A 300 15.42 -13.34 -11.77
C LEU A 300 14.04 -12.94 -12.30
N TRP A 301 13.92 -11.76 -12.92
CA TRP A 301 12.63 -11.29 -13.45
C TRP A 301 12.11 -12.20 -14.58
N VAL A 302 12.99 -12.62 -15.48
CA VAL A 302 12.65 -13.51 -16.60
C VAL A 302 12.25 -14.89 -16.07
N GLY A 303 13.12 -15.51 -15.27
CA GLY A 303 12.89 -16.85 -14.73
C GLY A 303 11.61 -16.93 -13.88
N GLY A 304 11.37 -15.93 -13.02
CA GLY A 304 10.18 -15.90 -12.17
C GLY A 304 8.86 -15.72 -12.93
N LEU A 305 8.85 -15.02 -14.08
CA LEU A 305 7.67 -14.92 -14.96
C LEU A 305 7.41 -16.22 -15.73
N MET A 306 8.42 -17.07 -15.93
CA MET A 306 8.28 -18.35 -16.62
C MET A 306 7.66 -19.43 -15.73
N GLU A 307 7.70 -19.30 -14.41
CA GLU A 307 7.15 -20.28 -13.48
C GLU A 307 5.63 -20.48 -13.64
N ARG A 308 5.17 -21.70 -13.36
CA ARG A 308 3.76 -21.94 -13.05
C ARG A 308 3.40 -21.28 -11.73
N PRO A 309 2.13 -20.86 -11.53
CA PRO A 309 1.66 -20.36 -10.24
C PRO A 309 2.02 -21.29 -9.07
N ALA A 310 2.35 -20.70 -7.92
CA ALA A 310 2.82 -21.41 -6.72
C ALA A 310 1.75 -22.34 -6.09
N GLY A 311 0.49 -22.22 -6.51
CA GLY A 311 -0.63 -23.03 -6.06
C GLY A 311 -1.96 -22.51 -6.63
N PRO A 312 -3.07 -23.19 -6.30
CA PRO A 312 -4.41 -22.75 -6.70
C PRO A 312 -4.67 -21.30 -6.25
N GLY A 313 -5.10 -20.45 -7.18
CA GLY A 313 -5.43 -19.05 -6.92
C GLY A 313 -4.24 -18.09 -6.81
N ALA A 314 -2.99 -18.57 -6.81
CA ALA A 314 -1.81 -17.70 -6.83
C ALA A 314 -1.63 -17.05 -8.20
N LEU A 315 -1.12 -15.81 -8.24
CA LEU A 315 -0.76 -15.13 -9.49
C LEU A 315 0.70 -15.36 -9.90
N VAL A 316 1.58 -15.66 -8.96
CA VAL A 316 3.03 -15.80 -9.21
C VAL A 316 3.54 -17.19 -8.85
N GLY A 317 4.68 -17.57 -9.43
CA GLY A 317 5.38 -18.81 -9.10
C GLY A 317 6.05 -18.80 -7.71
N GLY A 318 6.58 -19.95 -7.31
CA GLY A 318 7.16 -20.17 -5.99
C GLY A 318 8.31 -19.22 -5.66
N THR A 319 9.15 -18.87 -6.64
CA THR A 319 10.30 -17.99 -6.43
C THR A 319 9.85 -16.56 -6.13
N PHE A 320 8.97 -16.00 -6.95
CA PHE A 320 8.39 -14.67 -6.69
C PHE A 320 7.53 -14.67 -5.42
N ALA A 321 6.76 -15.71 -5.16
CA ALA A 321 5.98 -15.82 -3.92
C ALA A 321 6.87 -15.77 -2.66
N CYS A 322 8.03 -16.43 -2.69
CA CYS A 322 9.01 -16.34 -1.62
C CYS A 322 9.57 -14.92 -1.44
N VAL A 323 10.03 -14.28 -2.52
CA VAL A 323 10.61 -12.92 -2.44
C VAL A 323 9.57 -11.90 -1.97
N ILE A 324 8.38 -11.92 -2.56
CA ILE A 324 7.26 -11.03 -2.19
C ILE A 324 6.83 -11.31 -0.75
N GLY A 325 6.62 -12.57 -0.37
CA GLY A 325 6.25 -12.94 1.00
C GLY A 325 7.28 -12.54 2.05
N ARG A 326 8.60 -12.64 1.74
CA ARG A 326 9.68 -12.16 2.60
C ARG A 326 9.59 -10.64 2.81
N GLN A 327 9.37 -9.87 1.73
CA GLN A 327 9.25 -8.42 1.81
C GLN A 327 8.04 -8.00 2.64
N PHE A 328 6.84 -8.52 2.33
CA PHE A 328 5.63 -8.14 3.05
C PHE A 328 5.67 -8.55 4.52
N ARG A 329 6.33 -9.68 4.86
CA ARG A 329 6.60 -9.99 6.27
C ARG A 329 7.47 -8.92 6.95
N SER A 330 8.48 -8.38 6.25
CA SER A 330 9.31 -7.29 6.77
C SER A 330 8.53 -5.98 6.91
N PHE A 331 7.69 -5.63 5.93
CA PHE A 331 6.81 -4.46 6.02
C PHE A 331 5.86 -4.55 7.21
N GLN A 332 5.29 -5.72 7.49
CA GLN A 332 4.42 -5.90 8.65
C GLN A 332 5.21 -5.86 9.97
N GLN A 333 6.21 -6.73 10.14
CA GLN A 333 6.86 -6.94 11.43
C GLN A 333 7.84 -5.83 11.82
N GLY A 334 8.42 -5.15 10.82
CA GLY A 334 9.36 -4.05 11.03
C GLY A 334 8.69 -2.68 11.13
N ASP A 335 7.38 -2.58 10.94
CA ASP A 335 6.62 -1.33 11.07
C ASP A 335 6.00 -1.22 12.46
N ARG A 336 6.54 -0.34 13.31
CA ARG A 336 5.99 -0.07 14.65
C ARG A 336 4.54 0.42 14.63
N PHE A 337 4.08 0.97 13.51
CA PHE A 337 2.75 1.54 13.33
C PHE A 337 1.79 0.64 12.53
N PHE A 338 2.18 -0.61 12.24
CA PHE A 338 1.33 -1.52 11.49
C PHE A 338 -0.04 -1.70 12.15
N TYR A 339 -1.12 -1.62 11.37
CA TYR A 339 -2.49 -1.40 11.86
C TYR A 339 -3.02 -2.49 12.82
N THR A 340 -2.50 -3.72 12.74
CA THR A 340 -2.89 -4.85 13.61
C THR A 340 -1.96 -5.05 14.80
N HIS A 341 -0.87 -4.30 14.92
CA HIS A 341 0.04 -4.46 16.05
C HIS A 341 -0.66 -4.14 17.37
N ALA A 342 -0.33 -4.89 18.42
CA ALA A 342 -0.65 -4.53 19.79
C ALA A 342 0.42 -3.58 20.34
N GLY A 343 0.03 -2.72 21.29
CA GLY A 343 0.96 -1.82 21.99
C GLY A 343 0.47 -0.37 22.07
N PRO A 344 1.32 0.55 22.57
CA PRO A 344 0.91 1.92 22.88
C PRO A 344 0.43 2.75 21.69
N MET A 345 0.88 2.43 20.47
CA MET A 345 0.48 3.10 19.22
C MET A 345 -0.62 2.36 18.45
N ALA A 346 -1.12 1.26 19.01
CA ALA A 346 -2.10 0.41 18.35
C ALA A 346 -3.47 1.09 18.20
N LEU A 347 -4.20 0.69 17.17
CA LEU A 347 -5.65 0.86 17.16
C LEU A 347 -6.26 0.06 18.32
N SER A 348 -7.32 0.55 18.94
CA SER A 348 -8.17 -0.23 19.85
C SER A 348 -8.82 -1.42 19.11
N ASP A 349 -9.33 -2.40 19.84
CA ASP A 349 -10.00 -3.55 19.22
C ASP A 349 -11.25 -3.13 18.44
N VAL A 350 -11.95 -2.09 18.90
CA VAL A 350 -13.11 -1.52 18.20
C VAL A 350 -12.69 -0.86 16.89
N GLN A 351 -11.68 0.02 16.91
CA GLN A 351 -11.14 0.65 15.70
C GLN A 351 -10.63 -0.40 14.69
N LEU A 352 -9.92 -1.43 15.17
CA LEU A 352 -9.43 -2.51 14.31
C LEU A 352 -10.59 -3.31 13.69
N ALA A 353 -11.65 -3.58 14.44
CA ALA A 353 -12.84 -4.24 13.92
C ALA A 353 -13.52 -3.41 12.82
N GLU A 354 -13.62 -2.09 12.98
CA GLU A 354 -14.19 -1.20 11.96
C GLU A 354 -13.32 -1.07 10.71
N VAL A 355 -11.99 -0.96 10.86
CA VAL A 355 -11.06 -1.00 9.71
C VAL A 355 -11.19 -2.32 8.94
N SER A 356 -11.37 -3.44 9.63
CA SER A 356 -11.47 -4.78 9.02
C SER A 356 -12.75 -5.00 8.19
N ARG A 357 -13.71 -4.07 8.25
CA ARG A 357 -14.94 -4.10 7.44
C ARG A 357 -14.77 -3.33 6.13
N PHE A 358 -13.80 -2.42 6.06
CA PHE A 358 -13.51 -1.62 4.88
C PHE A 358 -12.98 -2.49 3.74
N SER A 359 -13.39 -2.20 2.51
CA SER A 359 -12.96 -2.95 1.33
C SER A 359 -12.51 -2.03 0.21
N LEU A 360 -11.77 -2.58 -0.75
CA LEU A 360 -11.39 -1.84 -1.94
C LEU A 360 -12.63 -1.42 -2.72
N ALA A 361 -13.69 -2.24 -2.73
CA ALA A 361 -14.99 -1.85 -3.27
C ALA A 361 -15.53 -0.59 -2.59
N LYS A 362 -15.45 -0.51 -1.25
CA LYS A 362 -15.91 0.67 -0.52
C LYS A 362 -15.08 1.90 -0.84
N LEU A 363 -13.75 1.78 -0.90
CA LEU A 363 -12.87 2.88 -1.32
C LEU A 363 -13.28 3.44 -2.69
N LEU A 364 -13.54 2.56 -3.67
CA LEU A 364 -13.97 2.97 -5.01
C LEU A 364 -15.35 3.66 -4.98
N CYS A 365 -16.35 3.05 -4.33
CA CYS A 365 -17.70 3.59 -4.25
C CYS A 365 -17.77 4.91 -3.47
N ALA A 366 -17.17 5.00 -2.28
CA ALA A 366 -17.29 6.18 -1.42
C ALA A 366 -16.63 7.43 -2.01
N ASN A 367 -15.77 7.25 -3.02
CA ASN A 367 -14.97 8.31 -3.63
C ASN A 367 -15.21 8.47 -5.14
N ALA A 368 -16.21 7.78 -5.71
CA ALA A 368 -16.66 7.99 -7.09
C ALA A 368 -17.26 9.40 -7.28
N ASP A 369 -17.36 9.87 -8.52
CA ASP A 369 -18.03 11.14 -8.84
C ASP A 369 -19.55 11.03 -8.60
N GLU A 370 -20.19 9.94 -9.06
CA GLU A 370 -21.63 9.68 -8.92
C GLU A 370 -21.88 8.24 -8.40
N PRO A 371 -21.72 7.99 -7.08
CA PRO A 371 -21.84 6.64 -6.53
C PRO A 371 -23.28 6.09 -6.54
N HIS A 372 -24.29 6.96 -6.57
CA HIS A 372 -25.69 6.58 -6.53
C HIS A 372 -26.07 5.82 -7.82
N GLY A 373 -26.44 4.54 -7.67
CA GLY A 373 -26.77 3.66 -8.80
C GLY A 373 -25.59 2.86 -9.36
N MET A 374 -24.38 3.05 -8.86
CA MET A 374 -23.25 2.18 -9.16
C MET A 374 -23.41 0.85 -8.39
N VAL A 375 -23.25 -0.28 -9.09
CA VAL A 375 -23.24 -1.62 -8.49
C VAL A 375 -21.91 -2.29 -8.80
N ILE A 376 -21.22 -2.76 -7.76
CA ILE A 376 -19.94 -3.47 -7.87
C ILE A 376 -19.91 -4.64 -6.89
N GLN A 377 -19.07 -5.63 -7.18
CA GLN A 377 -18.87 -6.78 -6.30
C GLN A 377 -18.00 -6.40 -5.09
N LYS A 378 -18.20 -7.06 -3.94
CA LYS A 378 -17.45 -6.76 -2.71
C LYS A 378 -15.94 -6.99 -2.86
N HIS A 379 -15.54 -8.06 -3.55
CA HIS A 379 -14.14 -8.37 -3.83
C HIS A 379 -13.81 -7.97 -5.27
N VAL A 380 -13.46 -6.70 -5.47
CA VAL A 380 -13.27 -6.11 -6.82
C VAL A 380 -12.05 -6.62 -7.58
N LEU A 381 -11.09 -7.24 -6.89
CA LEU A 381 -9.96 -7.93 -7.53
C LEU A 381 -10.36 -9.28 -8.15
N LEU A 382 -11.58 -9.75 -7.88
CA LEU A 382 -12.17 -10.95 -8.46
C LEU A 382 -13.37 -10.56 -9.34
N LYS A 383 -13.68 -11.42 -10.31
CA LYS A 383 -14.87 -11.23 -11.13
C LYS A 383 -16.16 -11.31 -10.30
N PRO A 384 -17.20 -10.57 -10.71
CA PRO A 384 -18.53 -10.80 -10.15
C PRO A 384 -18.98 -12.23 -10.46
N ASP A 385 -19.58 -12.86 -9.47
CA ASP A 385 -20.12 -14.22 -9.49
C ASP A 385 -21.39 -14.21 -8.64
N SER A 386 -22.53 -14.62 -9.19
CA SER A 386 -23.83 -14.47 -8.52
C SER A 386 -23.93 -15.21 -7.17
N ALA A 387 -23.13 -16.26 -6.97
CA ALA A 387 -23.15 -17.07 -5.74
C ALA A 387 -22.08 -16.63 -4.73
N ARG A 388 -20.88 -16.27 -5.20
CA ARG A 388 -19.70 -16.07 -4.33
C ARG A 388 -19.22 -14.62 -4.25
N ASN A 389 -19.54 -13.79 -5.24
CA ASN A 389 -19.11 -12.40 -5.30
C ASN A 389 -20.16 -11.55 -6.06
N PRO A 390 -21.40 -11.48 -5.56
CA PRO A 390 -22.50 -10.84 -6.29
C PRO A 390 -22.28 -9.34 -6.40
N LEU A 391 -22.81 -8.74 -7.47
CA LEU A 391 -22.90 -7.29 -7.60
C LEU A 391 -23.78 -6.73 -6.49
N THR A 392 -23.28 -5.70 -5.82
CA THR A 392 -23.91 -5.07 -4.66
C THR A 392 -24.00 -3.56 -4.90
N PRO A 393 -25.13 -2.92 -4.60
CA PRO A 393 -25.22 -1.46 -4.62
C PRO A 393 -24.18 -0.80 -3.71
N CYS A 394 -23.52 0.26 -4.17
CA CYS A 394 -22.48 0.97 -3.43
C CYS A 394 -22.92 1.37 -2.00
N ASP A 395 -24.19 1.73 -1.81
CA ASP A 395 -24.75 2.16 -0.53
C ASP A 395 -24.85 1.02 0.50
N GLN A 396 -24.83 -0.23 0.06
CA GLN A 396 -24.89 -1.41 0.91
C GLN A 396 -23.49 -1.93 1.31
N LEU A 397 -22.42 -1.39 0.72
CA LEU A 397 -21.07 -1.77 1.08
C LEU A 397 -20.71 -1.17 2.45
N PRO A 398 -20.21 -1.99 3.40
CA PRO A 398 -19.84 -1.52 4.73
C PRO A 398 -18.70 -0.50 4.65
N ASP A 399 -18.78 0.52 5.51
CA ASP A 399 -17.72 1.50 5.72
C ASP A 399 -17.07 1.32 7.09
N THR A 400 -15.94 2.01 7.31
CA THR A 400 -15.37 2.18 8.64
C THR A 400 -16.22 3.15 9.44
N ASP A 401 -16.77 2.72 10.57
CA ASP A 401 -17.48 3.60 11.49
C ASP A 401 -16.50 4.36 12.40
N LEU A 402 -16.34 5.66 12.16
CA LEU A 402 -15.37 6.51 12.88
C LEU A 402 -15.87 6.95 14.27
N ARG A 403 -17.05 6.49 14.73
CA ARG A 403 -17.51 6.79 16.10
C ARG A 403 -16.61 6.16 17.17
N ALA A 404 -15.82 5.15 16.81
CA ALA A 404 -14.78 4.60 17.66
C ALA A 404 -13.63 5.61 17.95
N ASP A 405 -13.53 6.67 17.14
CA ASP A 405 -12.52 7.74 17.23
C ASP A 405 -13.04 9.00 17.95
N VAL A 406 -14.21 8.92 18.62
CA VAL A 406 -14.74 10.03 19.42
C VAL A 406 -13.89 10.21 20.67
N ALA A 407 -13.27 11.38 20.82
CA ALA A 407 -12.61 11.76 22.07
C ALA A 407 -13.66 11.87 23.18
N CYS A 408 -13.52 11.10 24.28
CA CYS A 408 -14.43 11.25 25.42
C CYS A 408 -14.36 12.71 25.92
N ARG A 409 -15.50 13.43 25.88
CA ARG A 409 -15.59 14.85 26.25
C ARG A 409 -14.96 15.08 27.63
N GLY A 410 -13.92 15.91 27.68
CA GLY A 410 -13.21 16.28 28.91
C GLY A 410 -11.84 15.63 29.11
N ALA A 411 -11.42 14.72 28.23
CA ALA A 411 -10.04 14.24 28.16
C ALA A 411 -9.33 14.88 26.96
N THR A 412 -8.43 15.82 27.25
CA THR A 412 -7.47 16.28 26.24
C THR A 412 -6.45 15.17 26.07
N PHE A 413 -6.54 14.40 24.98
CA PHE A 413 -5.41 13.57 24.56
C PHE A 413 -4.37 14.54 23.99
N LEU A 414 -3.26 14.68 24.71
CA LEU A 414 -2.06 15.25 24.12
C LEU A 414 -1.40 14.17 23.25
N PRO A 415 -0.72 14.54 22.15
CA PRO A 415 0.13 13.60 21.45
C PRO A 415 1.18 13.12 22.47
N PHE A 416 1.43 11.81 22.50
CA PHE A 416 2.31 11.11 23.44
C PHE A 416 1.74 10.90 24.87
N GLY A 417 0.90 9.89 25.03
CA GLY A 417 0.90 9.03 26.23
C GLY A 417 0.58 9.67 27.58
N GLN A 418 -0.14 10.79 27.62
CA GLN A 418 -0.66 11.36 28.88
C GLN A 418 -2.12 11.81 28.74
N MET A 419 -2.91 11.44 29.74
CA MET A 419 -4.30 11.85 29.89
C MET A 419 -4.36 12.94 30.96
N CYS A 420 -4.81 14.14 30.60
CA CYS A 420 -5.03 15.23 31.56
C CYS A 420 -6.53 15.42 31.78
N THR A 421 -6.95 15.45 33.05
CA THR A 421 -8.35 15.74 33.43
C THR A 421 -8.44 17.16 33.97
N ARG A 422 -9.52 17.87 33.59
CA ARG A 422 -9.79 19.23 34.07
C ARG A 422 -10.66 19.16 35.33
N ARG A 423 -10.10 19.52 36.50
CA ARG A 423 -10.89 19.74 37.73
C ARG A 423 -11.04 21.24 38.02
N ARG A 424 -12.08 21.59 38.81
CA ARG A 424 -12.48 22.97 39.15
C ARG A 424 -11.36 23.87 39.70
N ASN A 425 -10.24 23.33 40.19
CA ASN A 425 -9.14 24.08 40.82
C ASN A 425 -7.76 23.94 40.13
N GLY A 426 -7.68 23.55 38.84
CA GLY A 426 -6.42 23.51 38.08
C GLY A 426 -6.18 22.22 37.29
N ARG A 427 -5.18 22.22 36.39
CA ARG A 427 -4.79 21.06 35.57
C ARG A 427 -3.94 20.11 36.40
N HIS A 428 -4.30 18.83 36.45
CA HIS A 428 -3.48 17.78 37.05
C HIS A 428 -3.21 16.73 35.97
N CYS A 429 -1.93 16.48 35.68
CA CYS A 429 -1.49 15.48 34.70
C CYS A 429 -0.66 14.44 35.44
N SER A 430 -1.04 13.17 35.34
CA SER A 430 -0.37 12.03 35.98
C SER A 430 0.02 10.98 34.93
N ARG A 431 1.20 10.37 35.08
CA ARG A 431 1.59 9.17 34.32
C ARG A 431 0.75 7.99 34.81
N ILE A 432 -0.07 7.39 33.96
CA ILE A 432 -0.91 6.25 34.33
C ILE A 432 -0.17 4.95 34.03
N ASN A 433 -0.01 4.10 35.05
CA ASN A 433 0.24 2.67 34.91
C ASN A 433 -1.06 1.98 34.50
N TRP A 434 -0.98 1.14 33.47
CA TRP A 434 -2.08 0.50 32.76
C TRP A 434 -2.90 -0.48 33.63
N VAL A 435 -4.01 -0.03 34.24
CA VAL A 435 -5.15 -0.91 34.65
C VAL A 435 -6.53 -0.19 34.62
N GLU A 436 -6.64 1.13 34.74
CA GLU A 436 -7.95 1.78 35.06
C GLU A 436 -8.63 2.60 33.93
N ALA A 437 -8.37 2.34 32.65
CA ALA A 437 -8.93 3.15 31.55
C ALA A 437 -10.28 2.65 30.97
N THR A 438 -10.98 1.71 31.61
CA THR A 438 -12.22 1.12 31.07
C THR A 438 -13.53 1.64 31.70
N THR A 439 -13.50 2.55 32.67
CA THR A 439 -14.70 2.82 33.50
C THR A 439 -15.41 4.16 33.31
N THR A 440 -15.01 5.04 32.38
CA THR A 440 -15.60 6.41 32.32
C THR A 440 -16.38 6.80 31.05
N CYS A 441 -16.61 5.91 30.08
CA CYS A 441 -17.47 6.24 28.93
C CYS A 441 -18.83 5.49 28.97
N HIS A 442 -19.44 5.38 30.16
CA HIS A 442 -20.85 5.03 30.33
C HIS A 442 -21.58 6.12 31.11
N GLY A 443 -22.35 6.93 30.39
CA GLY A 443 -23.25 7.91 31.01
C GLY A 443 -23.71 8.97 30.02
N HIS A 444 -24.66 8.62 29.14
CA HIS A 444 -25.94 9.32 28.99
C HIS A 444 -26.78 8.57 27.93
N GLY A 445 -28.01 8.23 28.32
CA GLY A 445 -28.78 7.11 27.79
C GLY A 445 -29.18 7.14 26.32
N VAL A 446 -29.23 5.94 25.74
CA VAL A 446 -30.38 5.44 24.99
C VAL A 446 -30.53 3.97 25.38
N GLY A 447 -31.72 3.59 25.88
CA GLY A 447 -32.00 2.22 26.30
C GLY A 447 -32.31 1.33 25.11
N GLN A 448 -31.74 0.12 25.09
CA GLN A 448 -32.46 -1.14 24.83
C GLN A 448 -31.53 -2.36 25.00
N THR A 449 -31.96 -3.24 25.89
CA THR A 449 -31.68 -4.67 26.09
C THR A 449 -30.86 -5.43 25.04
N VAL A 450 -29.77 -6.07 25.48
CA VAL A 450 -29.41 -7.46 25.13
C VAL A 450 -28.82 -8.16 26.36
N TRP A 451 -29.30 -9.36 26.63
CA TRP A 451 -29.02 -10.20 27.79
C TRP A 451 -27.67 -10.93 27.73
N ASN A 452 -27.01 -11.00 28.89
CA ASN A 452 -26.15 -12.05 29.44
C ASN A 452 -25.58 -13.13 28.51
N SER A 453 -24.25 -13.26 28.47
CA SER A 453 -23.53 -14.45 29.01
C SER A 453 -22.01 -14.34 28.80
N CYS A 454 -21.26 -14.12 29.87
CA CYS A 454 -19.85 -14.53 29.96
C CYS A 454 -19.58 -14.99 31.40
N GLY A 455 -19.43 -16.31 31.54
CA GLY A 455 -19.07 -16.97 32.78
C GLY A 455 -17.60 -16.75 33.14
N LEU A 456 -17.40 -16.57 34.44
CA LEU A 456 -16.12 -16.44 35.13
C LEU A 456 -15.24 -17.68 34.95
N TYR A 457 -13.95 -17.48 34.68
CA TYR A 457 -12.87 -18.31 35.20
C TYR A 457 -11.76 -17.39 35.69
N PHE A 458 -11.68 -17.24 37.01
CA PHE A 458 -10.53 -16.70 37.73
C PHE A 458 -9.85 -17.90 38.38
N ASP A 459 -8.58 -18.15 38.06
CA ASP A 459 -7.69 -18.95 38.91
C ASP A 459 -6.36 -18.24 39.09
N LEU A 460 -6.29 -17.57 40.24
CA LEU A 460 -5.19 -17.52 41.22
C LEU A 460 -3.80 -17.99 40.77
N PHE A 461 -2.82 -17.07 40.78
CA PHE A 461 -1.51 -17.33 41.39
C PHE A 461 -0.96 -16.04 42.05
N SER A 462 -0.60 -16.20 43.33
CA SER A 462 -0.04 -15.20 44.23
C SER A 462 1.49 -15.07 44.03
N PRO A 463 2.12 -13.93 44.39
CA PRO A 463 3.54 -13.68 44.15
C PRO A 463 4.43 -14.09 45.33
N GLY A 464 5.60 -14.65 45.03
CA GLY A 464 6.68 -14.84 46.00
C GLY A 464 7.78 -15.77 45.49
N ASP A 465 8.92 -15.22 45.05
CA ASP A 465 10.20 -15.38 45.74
C ASP A 465 11.38 -14.81 44.95
N ALA A 466 12.33 -14.30 45.72
CA ALA A 466 13.43 -13.44 45.32
C ALA A 466 14.72 -14.19 44.90
N MET A 467 15.65 -13.39 44.36
CA MET A 467 17.10 -13.60 44.20
C MET A 467 17.61 -14.40 42.99
N ARG A 468 18.31 -13.70 42.09
CA ARG A 468 19.79 -13.59 42.12
C ARG A 468 20.31 -12.62 41.05
N GLU A 469 21.05 -11.61 41.50
CA GLU A 469 21.94 -10.78 40.70
C GLU A 469 23.04 -11.63 40.05
N ASN A 470 23.47 -11.25 38.84
CA ASN A 470 24.85 -11.43 38.42
C ASN A 470 25.30 -10.24 37.55
N LYS A 471 26.29 -9.52 38.08
CA LYS A 471 26.99 -8.37 37.48
C LYS A 471 28.22 -8.88 36.71
N ALA A 472 28.24 -8.66 35.41
CA ALA A 472 29.40 -8.53 34.50
C ALA A 472 28.74 -8.37 33.11
N GLU A 473 28.93 -7.33 32.30
CA GLU A 473 30.15 -6.65 31.91
C GLU A 473 29.78 -5.20 31.56
N SER A 474 30.38 -4.25 32.26
CA SER A 474 30.43 -2.84 31.87
C SER A 474 31.88 -2.42 31.97
N LEU A 475 32.67 -2.79 30.97
CA LEU A 475 34.06 -2.32 30.83
C LEU A 475 34.61 -2.56 29.42
N ALA A 476 33.98 -1.96 28.39
CA ALA A 476 34.59 -1.89 27.05
C ALA A 476 34.07 -0.73 26.19
N LEU A 477 33.81 0.44 26.81
CA LEU A 477 33.32 1.64 26.10
C LEU A 477 34.18 2.89 26.38
N ARG A 478 35.49 2.70 26.45
CA ARG A 478 36.49 3.78 26.44
C ARG A 478 37.78 3.32 25.78
N GLN A 479 37.78 3.19 24.46
CA GLN A 479 38.96 3.34 23.59
C GLN A 479 38.53 3.06 22.15
N LEU A 480 38.31 4.13 21.37
CA LEU A 480 38.54 4.23 19.92
C LEU A 480 37.91 5.54 19.40
N VAL A 481 38.40 6.65 19.94
CA VAL A 481 38.36 7.95 19.27
C VAL A 481 39.81 8.40 19.21
N GLN A 482 40.46 8.18 18.07
CA GLN A 482 41.54 8.98 17.47
C GLN A 482 42.36 8.15 16.47
N SER A 483 42.69 8.79 15.34
CA SER A 483 43.63 8.39 14.26
C SER A 483 43.05 7.40 13.22
N ARG A 484 43.06 7.62 11.90
CA ARG A 484 43.66 8.58 10.93
C ARG A 484 42.82 8.52 9.64
N ASN A 485 42.38 9.65 9.06
CA ASN A 485 42.86 10.29 7.81
C ASN A 485 43.22 9.37 6.63
N TYR A 486 42.53 9.50 5.49
CA TYR A 486 43.05 10.00 4.19
C TYR A 486 41.88 10.43 3.26
N PRO A 487 42.07 11.37 2.30
CA PRO A 487 41.02 12.19 1.67
C PRO A 487 40.76 11.90 0.18
N ALA A 488 39.81 12.68 -0.38
CA ALA A 488 39.56 13.01 -1.79
C ALA A 488 38.66 12.06 -2.61
N LEU A 489 37.45 12.57 -2.94
CA LEU A 489 36.99 12.79 -4.32
C LEU A 489 35.66 13.57 -4.29
N ALA A 490 35.74 14.84 -4.67
CA ALA A 490 34.60 15.68 -5.01
C ALA A 490 34.66 16.01 -6.51
N THR A 491 33.48 16.15 -7.11
CA THR A 491 33.16 16.80 -8.41
C THR A 491 33.27 15.98 -9.70
N VAL A 492 32.12 15.58 -10.25
CA VAL A 492 31.69 15.66 -11.69
C VAL A 492 30.14 15.68 -11.68
N GLU A 493 29.51 16.86 -11.81
CA GLU A 493 28.68 17.36 -12.95
C GLU A 493 27.41 16.54 -13.24
N ARG A 494 26.20 17.09 -13.03
CA ARG A 494 25.42 17.98 -13.92
C ARG A 494 25.22 17.41 -15.33
N ASN A 495 23.94 17.31 -15.71
CA ASN A 495 23.34 16.89 -16.98
C ASN A 495 23.10 15.38 -17.12
N HIS A 496 21.90 14.93 -16.73
CA HIS A 496 20.96 14.25 -17.62
C HIS A 496 19.56 14.21 -17.01
#